data_AF-A0AA93DPH0-F1
#
_entry.id   AF-A0AA93DPH0-F1
#
_cell.length_a   1.000
_cell.length_b   1.000
_cell.length_c   1.000
_cell.angle_alpha   90.00
_cell.angle_beta   90.00
_cell.angle_gamma   90.00
#
_symmetry.space_group_name_H-M   'P 1'
#
loop_
_entity.id
_entity.type
_entity.pdbx_description
1 polymer ?
#
loop_
_entity_poly.entity_id
_entity_poly.type
_entity_poly.pdbx_seq_one_letter_code
_entity_poly.pdbx_strand_id
1 'polypeptide(L)'
;VKAGDAVTVKVGTETYQTTVNADGKTWSVNVPGSVLAANGDISATVTTRDTTGNVTTANTSHTYGVDTVAPVASISIDNVTADNVINASESGQTIAV
;
A
#
# COMPACT_ATOMS: atom_id res chain seq x y z
N VAL A 1 6.78 -14.79 -24.88
CA VAL A 1 5.61 -15.11 -24.06
C VAL A 1 4.40 -15.15 -24.95
N LYS A 2 3.41 -15.97 -24.59
CA LYS A 2 2.14 -16.15 -25.30
C LYS A 2 1.01 -16.24 -24.29
N ALA A 3 -0.22 -16.04 -24.77
CA ALA A 3 -1.41 -16.24 -23.96
C ALA A 3 -1.41 -17.62 -23.29
N GLY A 4 -1.79 -17.65 -22.01
CA GLY A 4 -1.81 -18.86 -21.20
C GLY A 4 -0.45 -19.26 -20.58
N ASP A 5 0.66 -18.58 -20.89
CA ASP A 5 1.92 -18.84 -20.17
C ASP A 5 1.76 -18.52 -18.68
N ALA A 6 2.31 -19.38 -17.82
CA ALA A 6 2.25 -19.20 -16.38
C ALA A 6 3.16 -18.06 -15.92
N VAL A 7 2.61 -17.18 -15.10
CA VAL A 7 3.31 -16.09 -14.42
C VAL A 7 3.31 -16.37 -12.92
N THR A 8 4.50 -16.42 -12.33
CA THR A 8 4.70 -16.53 -10.88
C THR A 8 5.08 -15.17 -10.33
N VAL A 9 4.31 -14.68 -9.36
CA VAL A 9 4.51 -13.39 -8.70
C VAL A 9 4.87 -13.64 -7.25
N LYS A 10 5.91 -12.98 -6.74
CA LYS A 10 6.35 -13.09 -5.36
C LYS A 10 6.33 -11.73 -4.68
N VAL A 11 5.75 -11.68 -3.48
CA VAL A 11 5.70 -10.52 -2.60
C VAL A 11 6.16 -10.99 -1.22
N GLY A 12 7.35 -10.58 -0.80
CA GLY A 12 7.98 -11.13 0.40
C GLY A 12 8.22 -12.64 0.30
N THR A 13 7.62 -13.43 1.20
CA THR A 13 7.64 -14.90 1.16
C THR A 13 6.47 -15.51 0.41
N GLU A 14 5.43 -14.73 0.11
CA GLU A 14 4.19 -15.21 -0.50
C GLU A 14 4.34 -15.36 -2.01
N THR A 15 3.78 -16.44 -2.57
CA THR A 15 3.81 -16.75 -4.00
C THR A 15 2.40 -16.82 -4.57
N TYR A 16 2.18 -16.12 -5.67
CA TYR A 16 0.92 -16.06 -6.39
C TYR A 16 1.13 -16.49 -7.83
N GLN A 17 0.10 -17.08 -8.43
CA GLN A 17 0.14 -17.54 -9.81
C GLN A 17 -0.99 -16.93 -10.61
N THR A 18 -0.68 -16.60 -11.86
CA THR A 18 -1.63 -16.15 -12.87
C THR A 18 -1.13 -16.59 -14.25
N THR A 19 -1.83 -16.21 -15.31
CA THR A 19 -1.44 -16.49 -16.69
C THR A 19 -1.43 -15.22 -17.52
N VAL A 20 -0.61 -15.21 -18.56
CA VAL A 20 -0.67 -14.17 -19.59
C VAL A 20 -2.03 -14.20 -20.27
N ASN A 21 -2.66 -13.03 -20.40
CA ASN A 21 -3.96 -12.84 -21.01
C ASN A 21 -3.95 -13.18 -22.52
N ALA A 22 -5.14 -13.22 -23.13
CA ALA A 22 -5.32 -13.51 -24.56
C ALA A 22 -4.55 -12.56 -25.49
N ASP A 23 -4.21 -11.35 -25.03
CA ASP A 23 -3.42 -10.37 -25.78
C ASP A 23 -1.91 -10.73 -25.88
N GLY A 24 -1.46 -11.75 -25.13
CA GLY A 24 -0.07 -12.20 -25.09
C GLY A 24 0.89 -11.22 -24.41
N LYS A 25 0.40 -10.19 -23.72
CA LYS A 25 1.22 -9.08 -23.19
C LYS A 25 0.89 -8.72 -21.74
N THR A 26 -0.36 -8.83 -21.33
CA THR A 26 -0.81 -8.41 -20.00
C THR A 26 -1.11 -9.61 -19.11
N TRP A 27 -1.08 -9.40 -17.80
CA TRP A 27 -1.49 -10.35 -16.78
C TRP A 27 -1.85 -9.55 -15.52
N SER A 28 -2.64 -10.15 -14.62
CA SER A 28 -2.95 -9.56 -13.32
C SER A 28 -3.09 -10.65 -12.26
N VAL A 29 -2.84 -10.30 -11.02
CA VAL A 29 -2.99 -11.19 -9.87
C VAL A 29 -3.48 -10.40 -8.66
N ASN A 30 -4.37 -11.00 -7.87
CA ASN A 30 -4.88 -10.39 -6.65
C ASN A 30 -3.95 -10.74 -5.49
N VAL A 31 -3.45 -9.72 -4.80
CA VAL A 31 -2.62 -9.86 -3.61
C VAL A 31 -3.35 -9.18 -2.44
N PRO A 32 -3.49 -9.82 -1.27
CA PRO A 32 -4.08 -9.18 -0.11
C PRO A 32 -3.31 -7.93 0.32
N GLY A 33 -4.02 -6.86 0.67
CA GLY A 33 -3.42 -5.60 1.08
C GLY A 33 -2.49 -5.73 2.31
N SER A 34 -2.78 -6.67 3.21
CA SER A 34 -1.91 -6.96 4.37
C SER A 34 -0.53 -7.48 3.97
N VAL A 35 -0.44 -8.28 2.90
CA VAL A 35 0.84 -8.76 2.37
C VAL A 35 1.60 -7.62 1.73
N LEU A 36 0.91 -6.77 0.95
CA LEU A 36 1.54 -5.59 0.37
C LEU A 36 2.04 -4.61 1.43
N ALA A 37 1.27 -4.37 2.49
CA ALA A 37 1.65 -3.48 3.58
C ALA A 37 2.83 -4.02 4.42
N ALA A 38 3.04 -5.33 4.46
CA ALA A 38 4.15 -5.96 5.20
C ALA A 38 5.45 -6.07 4.38
N ASN A 39 5.44 -5.72 3.09
CA ASN A 39 6.57 -5.86 2.18
C ASN A 39 6.82 -4.57 1.38
N GLY A 40 7.93 -4.49 0.66
CA GLY A 40 8.31 -3.31 -0.14
C GLY A 40 8.79 -3.63 -1.54
N ASP A 41 8.70 -4.90 -1.95
CA ASP A 41 9.15 -5.36 -3.26
C ASP A 41 8.21 -6.44 -3.81
N ILE A 42 8.11 -6.46 -5.13
CA ILE A 42 7.40 -7.48 -5.91
C ILE A 42 8.31 -7.96 -7.03
N SER A 43 8.31 -9.26 -7.28
CA SER A 43 8.97 -9.85 -8.45
C SER A 43 8.01 -10.72 -9.23
N ALA A 44 8.21 -10.78 -10.55
CA ALA A 44 7.41 -11.60 -11.43
C ALA A 44 8.31 -12.38 -12.39
N THR A 45 7.99 -13.64 -12.61
CA THR A 45 8.68 -14.53 -13.54
C THR A 45 7.67 -15.19 -14.44
N VAL A 46 7.94 -15.19 -15.75
CA VAL A 46 7.12 -15.88 -16.76
C VAL A 46 7.98 -16.86 -17.53
N THR A 47 7.45 -18.06 -17.72
CA THR A 47 8.11 -19.10 -18.53
C THR A 47 7.28 -19.37 -19.76
N THR A 48 7.87 -19.13 -20.94
CA THR A 48 7.24 -19.43 -22.23
C THR A 48 7.86 -20.66 -22.84
N ARG A 49 7.04 -21.48 -23.50
CA ARG A 49 7.49 -22.63 -24.28
C ARG A 49 7.04 -22.50 -25.74
N ASP A 50 7.89 -22.79 -26.70
CA ASP A 50 7.47 -22.86 -28.11
C ASP A 50 6.80 -24.21 -28.43
N THR A 51 6.34 -24.39 -29.67
CA THR A 51 5.65 -25.61 -30.11
C THR A 51 6.56 -26.83 -30.20
N THR A 52 7.88 -26.63 -30.28
CA THR A 52 8.89 -27.70 -30.34
C THR A 52 9.46 -28.04 -28.97
N GLY A 53 9.04 -27.33 -27.92
CA GLY A 53 9.33 -27.64 -26.53
C GLY A 53 10.45 -26.81 -25.90
N ASN A 54 11.06 -25.87 -26.61
CA ASN A 54 12.11 -24.99 -26.07
C ASN A 54 11.52 -24.02 -25.07
N VAL A 55 12.26 -23.73 -23.99
CA VAL A 55 11.79 -22.91 -22.87
C VAL A 55 12.64 -21.66 -22.75
N THR A 56 11.98 -20.52 -22.54
CA THR A 56 12.62 -19.26 -22.18
C THR A 56 11.94 -18.66 -20.97
N THR A 57 12.73 -18.11 -20.06
CA THR A 57 12.23 -17.42 -18.86
C THR A 57 12.53 -15.94 -18.94
N ALA A 58 11.61 -15.11 -18.47
CA ALA A 58 11.81 -13.69 -18.25
C ALA A 58 11.40 -13.33 -16.82
N ASN A 59 12.15 -12.43 -16.19
CA ASN A 59 11.91 -12.00 -14.82
C ASN A 59 12.02 -10.48 -14.70
N THR A 60 11.31 -9.90 -13.74
CA THR A 60 11.40 -8.49 -13.39
C THR A 60 11.08 -8.29 -11.90
N SER A 61 11.48 -7.15 -11.36
CA SER A 61 11.18 -6.76 -9.98
C SER A 61 10.89 -5.27 -9.88
N HIS A 62 10.08 -4.89 -8.90
CA HIS A 62 9.72 -3.50 -8.63
C HIS A 62 9.63 -3.26 -7.12
N THR A 63 10.18 -2.15 -6.65
CA THR A 63 10.10 -1.72 -5.26
C THR A 63 9.01 -0.66 -5.08
N TYR A 64 8.39 -0.62 -3.91
CA TYR A 64 7.37 0.37 -3.56
C TYR A 64 7.49 0.78 -2.08
N GLY A 65 6.96 1.96 -1.74
CA GLY A 65 6.84 2.42 -0.36
C GLY A 65 5.50 2.03 0.25
N VAL A 66 5.48 1.83 1.57
CA VAL A 66 4.26 1.63 2.35
C VAL A 66 4.12 2.78 3.33
N ASP A 67 3.04 3.54 3.19
CA ASP A 67 2.64 4.56 4.18
C ASP A 67 1.27 4.19 4.74
N THR A 68 1.27 3.75 6.00
CA THR A 68 0.06 3.41 6.77
C THR A 68 -0.06 4.28 8.02
N VAL A 69 0.83 5.26 8.17
CA VAL A 69 0.87 6.11 9.36
C VAL A 69 -0.08 7.27 9.14
N ALA A 70 -1.22 7.25 9.82
CA ALA A 70 -2.13 8.38 9.82
C ALA A 70 -1.47 9.59 10.52
N PRO A 71 -1.65 10.82 10.00
CA PRO A 71 -1.21 12.01 10.72
C PRO A 71 -2.00 12.14 12.03
N VAL A 72 -1.32 12.54 13.10
CA VAL A 72 -1.96 12.87 14.37
C VAL A 72 -2.38 14.33 14.35
N ALA A 73 -3.67 14.59 14.48
CA ALA A 73 -4.18 15.93 14.70
C ALA A 73 -4.32 16.20 16.20
N SER A 74 -3.89 17.37 16.66
CA SER A 74 -4.08 17.83 18.03
C SER A 74 -4.78 19.18 18.04
N ILE A 75 -5.70 19.35 18.98
CA ILE A 75 -6.34 20.62 19.29
C ILE A 75 -6.29 20.81 20.81
N SER A 76 -5.94 22.02 21.26
CA SER A 76 -6.06 22.43 22.66
C SER A 76 -6.88 23.72 22.72
N ILE A 77 -7.51 23.92 23.87
CA ILE A 77 -8.11 25.20 24.24
C ILE A 77 -7.31 25.65 25.45
N ASP A 78 -6.80 26.87 25.40
CA ASP A 78 -6.10 27.46 26.53
C ASP A 78 -7.07 27.72 27.68
N ASN A 79 -6.54 27.96 28.88
CA ASN A 79 -7.41 28.31 30.00
C ASN A 79 -8.19 29.58 29.69
N VAL A 80 -9.46 29.62 30.08
CA VAL A 80 -10.34 30.78 29.82
C VAL A 80 -9.85 32.02 30.59
N THR A 81 -9.23 31.82 31.75
CA THR A 81 -8.55 32.83 32.59
C THR A 81 -7.25 32.25 33.12
N ALA A 82 -6.42 33.03 33.81
CA ALA A 82 -5.11 32.56 34.32
C ALA A 82 -5.20 31.30 35.20
N ASP A 83 -6.29 31.15 35.95
CA ASP A 83 -6.56 30.01 36.84
C ASP A 83 -7.68 29.08 36.32
N ASN A 84 -8.21 29.35 35.13
CA ASN A 84 -9.33 28.65 34.52
C ASN A 84 -10.62 28.64 35.38
N VAL A 85 -10.80 29.67 36.22
CA VAL A 85 -12.01 29.86 37.02
C VAL A 85 -12.56 31.25 36.74
N ILE A 86 -13.87 31.35 36.55
CA ILE A 86 -14.56 32.65 36.43
C ILE A 86 -14.99 33.10 37.82
N ASN A 87 -14.45 34.23 38.27
CA ASN A 87 -14.90 34.89 39.50
C ASN A 87 -16.02 35.92 39.24
N ALA A 88 -16.57 36.48 40.32
CA ALA A 88 -17.70 37.42 40.23
C ALA A 88 -17.38 38.68 39.39
N SER A 89 -16.14 39.16 39.44
CA SER A 89 -15.70 40.31 38.63
C SER A 89 -15.58 39.95 37.16
N GLU A 90 -15.05 38.76 36.85
CA GLU A 90 -14.84 38.28 35.48
C GLU A 90 -16.16 37.93 34.77
N SER A 91 -17.15 37.42 35.52
CA SER A 91 -18.47 37.03 34.97
C SER A 91 -19.25 38.16 34.29
N GLY A 92 -18.92 39.42 34.60
CA GLY A 92 -19.56 40.61 34.05
C GLY A 92 -18.78 41.28 32.90
N GLN A 93 -17.68 40.69 32.44
CA GLN A 93 -16.78 41.28 31.47
C GLN A 93 -16.57 40.35 30.26
N THR A 94 -16.13 40.92 29.14
CA THR A 94 -15.66 40.12 27.99
C THR A 94 -14.27 39.57 28.31
N ILE A 95 -14.13 38.25 28.26
CA ILE A 95 -12.85 37.57 28.44
C ILE A 95 -12.30 37.22 27.05
N ALA A 96 -11.11 37.73 26.73
CA ALA A 96 -10.39 37.32 25.53
C ALA A 96 -9.71 35.97 25.84
N VAL A 97 -10.04 34.96 25.05
CA VAL A 97 -9.51 33.59 25.12
C VAL A 97 -8.70 33.26 23.88
#